data_AF-A0A1H1FEQ3-F1
#
_entry.id   AF-A0A1H1FEQ3-F1
#
_cell.length_a   1.000
_cell.length_b   1.000
_cell.length_c   1.000
_cell.angle_alpha   90.00
_cell.angle_beta   90.00
_cell.angle_gamma   90.00
#
_symmetry.space_group_name_H-M   'P 1'
#
loop_
_entity.id
_entity.type
_entity.pdbx_description
1 polymer ?
#
loop_
_entity_poly.entity_id
_entity_poly.type
_entity_poly.pdbx_seq_one_letter_code
_entity_poly.pdbx_strand_id
1 'polypeptide(L)' 'MTTTQTNPSTTSDIDELRSRAAISIPRAGEILGISRANAYSLADRGELPSIALGGRRLVPTAALRAMLGVEA' A
#
# COMPACT_ATOMS: atom_id res chain seq x y z
N MET A 1 -16.96 -19.44 15.15
CA MET A 1 -16.15 -19.47 13.91
C MET A 1 -16.50 -18.23 13.11
N THR A 2 -15.69 -17.17 13.23
CA THR A 2 -15.98 -15.87 12.61
C THR A 2 -15.54 -15.93 11.15
N THR A 3 -16.49 -15.79 10.23
CA THR A 3 -16.21 -15.77 8.80
C THR A 3 -15.59 -14.43 8.42
N THR A 4 -14.30 -14.44 8.09
CA THR A 4 -13.58 -13.32 7.47
C THR A 4 -14.17 -13.07 6.08
N GLN A 5 -14.93 -11.99 5.91
CA GLN A 5 -15.42 -11.56 4.62
C GLN A 5 -14.29 -10.85 3.85
N THR A 6 -13.75 -11.56 2.86
CA THR A 6 -12.85 -11.00 1.83
C THR A 6 -13.73 -10.47 0.70
N ASN A 7 -13.83 -9.16 0.56
CA ASN A 7 -14.53 -8.52 -0.55
C ASN A 7 -13.50 -7.85 -1.48
N PRO A 8 -13.23 -8.37 -2.69
CA PRO A 8 -12.46 -7.67 -3.71
C PRO A 8 -13.41 -6.89 -4.62
N SER A 9 -13.60 -5.59 -4.34
CA SER A 9 -14.28 -4.66 -5.25
C SER A 9 -13.23 -3.95 -6.11
N THR A 10 -12.88 -4.54 -7.25
CA THR A 10 -11.75 -4.17 -8.15
C THR A 10 -11.80 -2.76 -8.78
N THR A 11 -12.77 -1.90 -8.45
CA THR A 11 -12.86 -0.53 -8.98
C THR A 11 -12.42 0.56 -7.99
N SER A 12 -12.34 0.26 -6.68
CA SER A 12 -12.09 1.29 -5.65
C SER A 12 -10.61 1.53 -5.29
N ASP A 13 -9.73 0.55 -5.49
CA ASP A 13 -8.35 0.65 -4.98
C ASP A 13 -7.48 1.62 -5.80
N ILE A 14 -7.65 1.64 -7.12
CA ILE A 14 -6.94 2.56 -8.01
C ILE A 14 -7.42 4.02 -7.83
N ASP A 15 -8.71 4.20 -7.57
CA ASP A 15 -9.29 5.53 -7.30
C ASP A 15 -8.82 6.08 -5.95
N GLU A 16 -8.69 5.22 -4.94
CA GLU A 16 -8.13 5.57 -3.64
C GLU A 16 -6.65 6.00 -3.74
N LEU A 17 -5.86 5.34 -4.59
CA LEU A 17 -4.48 5.73 -4.89
C LEU A 17 -4.38 7.10 -5.60
N ARG A 18 -5.39 7.47 -6.41
CA ARG A 18 -5.46 8.78 -7.07
C ARG A 18 -5.93 9.89 -6.12
N SER A 19 -6.82 9.56 -5.17
CA SER A 19 -7.38 10.52 -4.21
C SER A 19 -6.46 10.83 -3.04
N ARG A 20 -5.64 9.86 -2.59
CA ARG A 20 -4.75 10.02 -1.43
C ARG A 20 -3.29 10.19 -1.86
N ALA A 21 -2.59 11.15 -1.27
CA ALA A 21 -1.16 11.36 -1.51
C ALA A 21 -0.27 10.25 -0.90
N ALA A 22 -0.71 9.62 0.19
CA ALA A 22 0.00 8.53 0.84
C ALA A 22 -0.96 7.56 1.56
N ILE A 23 -0.59 6.29 1.59
CA ILE A 23 -1.31 5.21 2.29
C ILE A 23 -0.43 4.58 3.37
N SER A 24 -0.98 3.75 4.25
CA SER A 24 -0.19 3.03 5.24
C SER A 24 0.57 1.85 4.62
N ILE A 25 1.68 1.43 5.23
CA ILE A 25 2.43 0.21 4.85
C ILE A 25 1.51 -1.02 4.71
N PRO A 26 0.64 -1.35 5.70
CA PRO A 26 -0.22 -2.53 5.57
C PRO A 26 -1.19 -2.42 4.39
N ARG A 27 -1.69 -1.22 4.06
CA ARG A 27 -2.55 -1.00 2.89
C ARG A 27 -1.78 -1.18 1.58
N ALA A 28 -0.54 -0.68 1.51
CA ALA A 28 0.33 -0.93 0.37
C ALA A 28 0.61 -2.43 0.18
N GLY A 29 0.80 -3.16 1.29
CA GLY A 29 0.94 -4.62 1.26
C GLY A 29 -0.27 -5.34 0.69
N GLU A 30 -1.47 -4.93 1.10
CA GLU A 30 -2.74 -5.46 0.57
C GLU A 30 -2.86 -5.24 -0.95
N ILE A 31 -2.50 -4.05 -1.45
CA ILE A 31 -2.52 -3.71 -2.88
C ILE A 31 -1.48 -4.54 -3.66
N LEU A 32 -0.30 -4.76 -3.06
CA LEU A 32 0.77 -5.57 -3.66
C LEU A 32 0.52 -7.09 -3.56
N GLY A 33 -0.53 -7.53 -2.86
CA GLY A 33 -0.82 -8.95 -2.65
C GLY A 33 0.15 -9.65 -1.70
N ILE A 34 0.79 -8.91 -0.78
CA ILE A 34 1.74 -9.44 0.21
C ILE A 34 1.21 -9.31 1.64
N SER A 35 1.74 -10.14 2.55
CA SER A 35 1.36 -10.06 3.97
C SER A 35 1.81 -8.74 4.61
N ARG A 36 1.10 -8.30 5.66
CA ARG A 36 1.47 -7.09 6.43
C ARG A 36 2.91 -7.15 6.95
N ALA A 37 3.32 -8.31 7.46
CA ALA A 37 4.68 -8.53 7.94
C ALA A 37 5.70 -8.33 6.79
N ASN A 38 5.42 -8.87 5.61
CA ASN A 38 6.29 -8.70 4.45
C ASN A 38 6.35 -7.23 4.00
N ALA A 39 5.21 -6.52 4.01
CA ALA A 39 5.17 -5.10 3.68
C ALA A 39 6.04 -4.25 4.64
N TYR A 40 6.01 -4.55 5.94
CA TYR A 40 6.92 -3.89 6.90
C TYR A 40 8.39 -4.25 6.66
N SER A 41 8.70 -5.51 6.39
CA SER A 41 10.07 -5.95 6.07
C SER A 41 10.61 -5.24 4.82
N LEU A 42 9.81 -5.13 3.76
CA LEU A 42 10.21 -4.44 2.53
C LEU A 42 10.35 -2.93 2.75
N ALA A 43 9.47 -2.32 3.57
CA ALA A 43 9.59 -0.92 3.94
C ALA A 43 10.86 -0.64 4.76
N ASP A 44 11.24 -1.57 5.65
CA ASP A 44 12.45 -1.44 6.46
C ASP A 44 13.73 -1.64 5.63
N ARG A 45 13.68 -2.52 4.63
CA ARG A 45 14.76 -2.75 3.65
C ARG A 45 14.88 -1.63 2.61
N GLY A 46 13.91 -0.71 2.54
CA GLY A 46 13.85 0.34 1.53
C GLY A 46 13.43 -0.15 0.14
N GLU A 47 12.98 -1.40 0.01
CA GLU A 47 12.43 -1.95 -1.24
C GLU A 47 11.00 -1.44 -1.49
N LEU A 48 10.24 -1.17 -0.42
CA LEU A 48 8.94 -0.51 -0.50
C LEU A 48 9.11 1.00 -0.27
N PRO A 49 8.69 1.87 -1.21
CA PRO A 49 8.86 3.31 -1.07
C PRO A 49 8.03 3.81 0.12
N SER A 50 8.71 4.23 1.19
CA SER A 50 8.05 4.74 2.39
C SER A 50 8.72 6.01 2.91
N ILE A 51 7.90 6.90 3.47
CA ILE A 51 8.30 8.15 4.11
C ILE A 51 7.92 8.11 5.59
N ALA A 52 8.81 8.58 6.44
CA ALA A 52 8.53 8.79 7.86
C ALA A 52 8.01 10.23 8.05
N LEU A 53 6.77 10.37 8.51
CA LEU A 53 6.14 11.66 8.77
C LEU A 53 5.61 11.68 10.21
N GLY A 54 6.21 12.49 11.08
CA GLY A 54 5.74 12.69 12.46
C GLY A 54 5.61 11.40 13.28
N GLY A 55 6.49 10.42 13.07
CA GLY A 55 6.45 9.11 13.75
C GLY A 55 5.61 8.04 13.06
N ARG A 56 4.97 8.36 11.93
CA ARG A 56 4.24 7.38 11.10
C ARG A 56 5.03 7.05 9.84
N ARG A 57 5.10 5.77 9.47
CA ARG A 57 5.59 5.36 8.13
C ARG A 57 4.41 5.27 7.17
N LEU A 58 4.48 6.01 6.08
CA LEU A 58 3.48 6.06 5.01
C LEU A 58 4.13 5.74 3.67
N VAL A 59 3.40 5.12 2.76
CA VAL A 59 3.82 4.81 1.40
C VAL A 59 3.20 5.85 0.47
N PRO A 60 4.00 6.71 -0.19
CA PRO A 60 3.49 7.63 -1.20
C PRO A 60 2.86 6.84 -2.35
N THR A 61 1.62 7.18 -2.71
CA THR A 61 0.89 6.47 -3.76
C THR A 61 1.56 6.67 -5.12
N ALA A 62 2.09 7.87 -5.39
CA ALA A 62 2.86 8.15 -6.60
C ALA A 62 4.09 7.22 -6.76
N ALA A 63 4.87 7.02 -5.69
CA ALA A 63 6.04 6.15 -5.74
C ALA A 63 5.64 4.67 -5.90
N LEU A 64 4.56 4.24 -5.25
CA LEU A 64 4.03 2.88 -5.41
C LEU A 64 3.54 2.62 -6.84
N ARG A 65 2.88 3.60 -7.46
CA ARG A 65 2.40 3.53 -8.84
C ARG A 65 3.53 3.47 -9.86
N ALA A 66 4.55 4.31 -9.67
CA ALA A 66 5.77 4.28 -10.47
C ALA A 66 6.49 2.93 -10.38
N MET A 67 6.57 2.35 -9.18
CA MET A 67 7.14 1.01 -8.95
C MET A 67 6.38 -0.09 -9.71
N LEU A 68 5.06 0.04 -9.82
CA LEU A 68 4.19 -0.92 -10.50
C LEU A 68 4.05 -0.64 -12.01
N GLY A 69 4.62 0.46 -12.52
CA GLY A 69 4.47 0.86 -13.93
C GLY A 69 3.04 1.26 -14.32
N VAL A 70 2.18 1.56 -13.35
CA VAL A 70 0.80 2.03 -13.56
C VAL A 70 0.76 3.55 -13.47
N GLU A 71 1.35 4.18 -14.48
CA GLU A 71 1.19 5.62 -14.74
C GLU A 71 -0.26 5.86 -15.21
N ALA A 72 -1.02 6.69 -14.49
CA ALA A 72 -2.41 6.99 -14.85
C ALA A 72 -2.96 8.29 -14.25
#